data_AF-A0A5C5UIF2-F1
#
_entry.id   AF-A0A5C5UIF2-F1
#
_cell.length_a   1.000
_cell.length_b   1.000
_cell.length_c   1.000
_cell.angle_alpha   90.00
_cell.angle_beta   90.00
_cell.angle_gamma   90.00
#
_symmetry.space_group_name_H-M   'P 1'
#
loop_
_entity.id
_entity.type
_entity.pdbx_description
1 polymer ?
#
loop_
_entity_poly.entity_id
_entity_poly.type
_entity_poly.pdbx_seq_one_letter_code
_entity_poly.pdbx_strand_id
1 'polypeptide(L)' 'MKMEDMILTCIKEQPGISAKKIVSCLDSGIINSLSTERANSPGLIFKQLRALKRKRNVHNRGDRWYFMKRNEIEKS' A
#
# COMPACT_ATOMS: atom_id res chain seq x y z
N MET A 1 -7.62 5.70 9.88
CA MET A 1 -6.40 5.15 9.24
C MET A 1 -6.15 5.91 7.94
N LYS A 2 -4.93 6.38 7.62
CA LYS A 2 -4.67 7.08 6.35
C LYS A 2 -4.58 6.06 5.21
N MET A 3 -4.90 6.46 3.98
CA MET A 3 -4.80 5.59 2.80
C MET A 3 -3.38 5.03 2.59
N GLU A 4 -2.34 5.80 2.91
CA GLU A 4 -0.96 5.30 2.89
C GLU A 4 -0.80 4.08 3.80
N ASP A 5 -1.30 4.16 5.04
CA ASP A 5 -1.18 3.09 6.03
C ASP A 5 -1.92 1.84 5.55
N MET A 6 -3.14 2.00 5.01
CA MET A 6 -3.92 0.88 4.49
C MET A 6 -3.21 0.18 3.32
N ILE A 7 -2.67 0.93 2.36
CA ILE A 7 -1.88 0.36 1.25
C ILE A 7 -0.66 -0.39 1.78
N LEU A 8 0.05 0.17 2.76
CA LEU A 8 1.22 -0.48 3.36
C LEU A 8 0.83 -1.76 4.09
N THR A 9 -0.31 -1.78 4.80
CA THR A 9 -0.85 -2.99 5.42
C THR A 9 -1.12 -4.07 4.37
N CYS A 10 -1.83 -3.76 3.28
CA CYS A 10 -2.09 -4.73 2.20
C CYS A 10 -0.80 -5.36 1.65
N ILE A 11 0.24 -4.54 1.45
CA ILE A 11 1.53 -5.01 0.90
C ILE A 11 2.31 -5.83 1.93
N LYS A 12 2.22 -5.50 3.23
CA LYS A 12 2.87 -6.25 4.31
C LYS A 12 2.23 -7.61 4.51
N GLU A 13 0.90 -7.69 4.47
CA GLU A 13 0.14 -8.93 4.61
C GLU A 13 0.29 -9.83 3.37
N GLN A 14 0.41 -9.23 2.17
CA GLN A 14 0.55 -9.95 0.91
C GLN A 14 1.74 -9.43 0.09
N PRO A 15 2.98 -9.84 0.42
CA PRO A 15 4.16 -9.48 -0.36
C PRO A 15 4.02 -9.91 -1.83
N GLY A 16 4.22 -8.97 -2.75
CA GLY A 16 4.04 -9.22 -4.19
C GLY A 16 2.61 -9.01 -4.70
N ILE A 17 1.70 -8.49 -3.88
CA ILE A 17 0.35 -8.09 -4.31
C ILE A 17 0.41 -7.08 -5.46
N SER A 18 -0.49 -7.23 -6.43
CA SER A 18 -0.61 -6.30 -7.55
C SER A 18 -1.42 -5.07 -7.19
N ALA A 19 -1.20 -3.95 -7.89
CA ALA A 19 -1.95 -2.72 -7.64
C ALA A 19 -3.48 -2.91 -7.80
N LYS A 20 -3.92 -3.78 -8.73
CA LYS A 20 -5.34 -4.14 -8.89
C LYS A 20 -5.89 -4.88 -7.67
N LYS A 21 -5.11 -5.80 -7.09
CA LYS A 21 -5.51 -6.52 -5.88
C LYS A 21 -5.50 -5.61 -4.64
N ILE A 22 -4.62 -4.61 -4.58
CA ILE A 22 -4.65 -3.58 -3.53
C ILE A 22 -5.96 -2.80 -3.60
N VAL A 23 -6.37 -2.34 -4.78
CA VAL A 23 -7.67 -1.68 -4.98
C VAL A 23 -8.79 -2.58 -4.47
N SER A 24 -8.83 -3.84 -4.91
CA SER A 24 -9.84 -4.80 -4.45
C SER A 24 -9.82 -5.04 -2.94
N CYS A 25 -8.65 -5.06 -2.30
CA CYS A 25 -8.51 -5.25 -0.86
C CYS A 25 -9.08 -4.07 -0.06
N LEU A 26 -8.89 -2.85 -0.58
CA LEU A 26 -9.41 -1.63 0.02
C LEU A 26 -10.91 -1.42 -0.26
N ASP A 27 -11.40 -1.90 -1.40
CA ASP A 27 -12.82 -1.83 -1.76
C ASP A 27 -13.67 -2.91 -1.07
N SER A 28 -13.10 -4.09 -0.82
CA SER A 28 -13.81 -5.22 -0.18
C SER A 28 -13.92 -5.11 1.34
N GLY A 29 -13.42 -4.04 1.96
CA GLY A 29 -13.57 -3.81 3.39
C GLY A 29 -12.84 -4.81 4.29
N ILE A 30 -11.89 -5.60 3.77
CA ILE A 30 -11.08 -6.54 4.58
C ILE A 30 -10.36 -5.79 5.71
N ILE A 31 -10.05 -4.50 5.51
CA ILE A 31 -9.67 -3.56 6.58
C ILE A 31 -10.95 -2.92 7.14
N ASN A 32 -11.55 -3.64 8.09
CA ASN A 32 -12.94 -3.56 8.53
C ASN A 32 -13.36 -2.30 9.34
N SER A 33 -12.88 -1.07 9.06
CA SER A 33 -13.17 0.05 9.97
C SER A 33 -13.29 1.48 9.43
N LEU A 34 -12.98 1.81 8.17
CA LEU A 34 -13.13 3.21 7.72
C LEU A 34 -13.88 3.35 6.39
N SER A 35 -15.19 3.17 6.48
CA SER A 35 -16.15 3.96 5.72
C SER A 35 -15.91 5.45 6.01
N THR A 36 -15.07 6.08 5.19
CA THR A 36 -14.96 7.54 5.17
C THR A 36 -14.83 7.97 3.72
N GLU A 37 -15.99 8.14 3.08
CA GLU A 37 -16.41 9.13 2.06
C GLU A 37 -15.38 9.78 1.09
N ARG A 38 -14.19 9.23 0.90
CA ARG A 38 -13.36 9.49 -0.26
C ARG A 38 -13.37 8.22 -1.05
N ALA A 39 -14.19 8.22 -2.10
CA ALA A 39 -14.13 7.24 -3.17
C ALA A 39 -12.68 6.82 -3.38
N ASN A 40 -12.37 5.56 -3.06
CA ASN A 40 -11.07 4.92 -3.25
C ASN A 40 -10.83 4.77 -4.76
N SER A 41 -10.81 5.89 -5.49
CA SER A 41 -10.64 5.86 -6.93
C SER A 41 -9.32 5.14 -7.21
N PRO A 42 -9.30 4.15 -8.12
CA PRO A 42 -8.08 3.43 -8.44
C PRO A 42 -6.90 4.38 -8.77
N GLY A 43 -7.21 5.52 -9.39
CA GLY A 43 -6.25 6.59 -9.67
C GLY A 43 -5.56 7.16 -8.43
N LEU A 44 -6.28 7.37 -7.33
CA LEU A 44 -5.70 7.84 -6.07
C LEU A 44 -4.76 6.79 -5.47
N ILE A 45 -5.15 5.52 -5.48
CA ILE A 45 -4.32 4.40 -5.00
C ILE A 45 -3.03 4.31 -5.82
N PHE A 46 -3.12 4.40 -7.16
CA PHE A 46 -1.93 4.40 -8.03
C PHE A 46 -1.05 5.64 -7.82
N LYS A 47 -1.64 6.81 -7.56
CA LYS A 47 -0.88 8.01 -7.19
C LYS A 47 -0.12 7.79 -5.88
N GLN A 48 -0.76 7.14 -4.89
CA GLN A 48 -0.16 6.89 -3.60
C GLN A 48 0.96 5.84 -3.65
N LEU A 49 0.77 4.74 -4.40
CA LEU A 49 1.82 3.75 -4.64
C LEU A 49 3.08 4.37 -5.24
N ARG A 50 2.92 5.28 -6.20
CA ARG A 50 4.05 6.04 -6.79
C ARG A 50 4.71 6.98 -5.78
N ALA A 51 3.94 7.59 -4.88
CA ALA A 51 4.49 8.43 -3.82
C ALA A 51 5.28 7.60 -2.80
N LEU A 52 4.74 6.46 -2.35
CA LEU A 52 5.40 5.54 -1.43
C LEU A 52 6.69 4.95 -2.02
N LYS A 53 6.70 4.64 -3.32
CA LYS A 53 7.91 4.23 -4.04
C LYS A 53 8.99 5.31 -4.01
N ARG A 54 8.62 6.56 -4.30
CA ARG A 54 9.54 7.71 -4.24
C ARG A 54 10.12 7.93 -2.84
N LYS A 55 9.30 7.75 -1.80
CA LYS A 55 9.70 7.78 -0.39
C LYS A 55 10.54 6.56 0.06
N ARG A 56 10.80 5.60 -0.84
CA ARG A 56 11.48 4.33 -0.57
C ARG A 56 10.81 3.47 0.51
N ASN A 57 9.49 3.59 0.68
CA ASN A 57 8.73 2.74 1.61
C ASN A 57 8.34 1.41 0.96
N VAL A 58 8.20 1.38 -0.36
CA VAL A 58 7.86 0.19 -1.15
C VAL A 58 8.69 0.18 -2.43
N HIS A 59 8.84 -1.00 -3.03
CA HIS A 59 9.33 -1.15 -4.39
C HIS A 59 8.38 -2.01 -5.22
N ASN A 60 8.52 -1.98 -6.54
CA ASN A 60 7.81 -2.89 -7.43
C ASN A 60 8.77 -3.66 -8.33
N ARG A 61 8.40 -4.90 -8.67
CA ARG A 61 9.03 -5.70 -9.74
C ARG A 61 7.93 -6.12 -10.71
N GLY A 62 7.91 -5.54 -11.90
CA GLY A 62 6.74 -5.63 -12.78
C GLY A 62 5.51 -5.01 -12.12
N ASP A 63 4.41 -5.77 -12.06
CA ASP A 63 3.14 -5.37 -11.45
C ASP A 63 3.06 -5.67 -9.94
N ARG A 64 4.06 -6.36 -9.38
CA ARG A 64 4.09 -6.82 -7.98
C ARG A 64 4.75 -5.80 -7.05
N TRP A 65 4.10 -5.51 -5.93
CA TRP A 65 4.56 -4.53 -4.94
C TRP A 65 5.06 -5.20 -3.66
N TYR A 66 6.11 -4.63 -3.09
CA TYR A 66 6.80 -5.17 -1.92
C TYR A 66 7.15 -4.05 -0.94
N PHE A 67 7.05 -4.34 0.35
CA PHE A 67 7.51 -3.43 1.39
C PHE A 67 9.03 -3.34 1.37
N MET A 68 9.59 -2.13 1.40
CA MET A 68 11.02 -1.96 1.66
C MET A 68 11.21 -1.90 3.17
N LYS A 69 11.77 -2.98 3.75
CA LYS A 69 12.27 -2.93 5.12
C LYS A 69 13.40 -1.90 5.10
N ARG A 70 13.20 -0.73 5.75
CA ARG A 70 14.35 0.11 6.10
C ARG A 70 15.18 -0.79 7.00
N ASN A 71 16.41 -1.11 6.59
CA ASN A 71 17.32 -1.78 7.50
C ASN A 71 17.39 -0.90 8.75
N GLU A 72 16.88 -1.41 9.87
CA GLU A 72 17.16 -0.90 11.20
C GLU A 72 18.65 -1.16 11.45
N ILE A 73 19.50 -0.33 10.84
CA ILE A 73 20.81 -0.03 11.39
C ILE A 73 20.61 1.26 12.19
N GLU A 74 19.72 1.20 13.17
CA GLU A 74 19.86 2.07 14.33
C GLU A 74 20.90 1.40 15.21
N LYS A 75 21.99 2.14 15.35
CA LYS A 75 23.21 1.77 16.06
C LYS A 75 22.87 1.18 17.43
N SER A 76 23.39 -0.02 17.67
CA SER A 76 23.63 -0.56 19.01
C SER A 76 24.52 0.37 19.82
#